data_AF-A0A938Q9P8-F1
#
_entry.id   AF-A0A938Q9P8-F1
#
_cell.length_a   1.000
_cell.length_b   1.000
_cell.length_c   1.000
_cell.angle_alpha   90.00
_cell.angle_beta   90.00
_cell.angle_gamma   90.00
#
_symmetry.space_group_name_H-M   'P 1'
#
loop_
_entity.id
_entity.type
_entity.pdbx_description
1 polymer ?
#
loop_
_entity_poly.entity_id
_entity_poly.type
_entity_poly.pdbx_seq_one_letter_code
_entity_poly.pdbx_strand_id
1 'polypeptide(L)'
;MIVKSIAIAFAVIALVASVHASEWREKAEAEGKLTWYASLGATDARRIIDRFKEIYPKIDAQFYRAGDAQLMERILAEARAGKFEWDIVSTTGFYAHNLKKRGLLAAYDSPERKFIRTGHKDPQGTWTSVYTNYTVLGYNSRHVSRDNVPKLHSDLLKPMWKGQVGIVQTAYEWFAVMLQAMGQEKGLVFMRELAKQQPQLRNGRTLLAQLIAAGEVNSGLAAYSQNFETLKRDGAPVDWVPLDPVYANLNPLGLSAKAPRANAGKLFIDFVLSKTGQETIRAQRRVPDRIDVLPDPPKLAQGFTAVFTAEQVYENFDRYVKQFQEIFGKN
;
A
#
# COMPACT_ATOMS: atom_id res chain seq x y z
N MET A 1 39.14 -14.20 -34.84
CA MET A 1 38.25 -13.04 -35.10
C MET A 1 36.82 -13.35 -34.65
N ILE A 2 36.60 -13.78 -33.40
CA ILE A 2 35.26 -14.10 -32.85
C ILE A 2 35.31 -13.91 -31.32
N VAL A 3 35.55 -12.69 -30.82
CA VAL A 3 35.39 -12.37 -29.38
C VAL A 3 34.93 -10.92 -29.13
N LYS A 4 34.91 -10.03 -30.14
CA LYS A 4 34.58 -8.60 -29.93
C LYS A 4 33.10 -8.22 -30.09
N SER A 5 32.21 -9.14 -30.46
CA SER A 5 30.81 -8.78 -30.81
C SER A 5 29.76 -9.08 -29.73
N ILE A 6 30.14 -9.61 -28.56
CA ILE A 6 29.19 -9.91 -27.47
C ILE A 6 29.18 -8.82 -26.38
N ALA A 7 30.22 -7.99 -26.29
CA ALA A 7 30.31 -6.90 -25.30
C ALA A 7 29.42 -5.68 -25.63
N ILE A 8 28.94 -5.55 -26.87
CA ILE A 8 28.11 -4.40 -27.29
C ILE A 8 26.61 -4.66 -27.05
N ALA A 9 26.19 -5.92 -26.86
CA ALA A 9 24.78 -6.25 -26.61
C ALA A 9 24.34 -6.04 -25.14
N PHE A 10 25.28 -6.00 -24.18
CA PHE A 10 24.96 -5.78 -22.76
C PHE A 10 24.96 -4.30 -22.33
N ALA A 11 25.55 -3.40 -23.12
CA ALA A 11 25.58 -1.97 -22.81
C ALA A 11 24.31 -1.21 -23.25
N VAL A 12 23.45 -1.82 -24.08
CA VAL A 12 22.26 -1.16 -24.64
C VAL A 12 20.99 -1.41 -23.82
N ILE A 13 20.98 -2.39 -22.90
CA ILE A 13 19.80 -2.70 -22.07
C ILE A 13 19.68 -1.76 -20.84
N ALA A 14 20.74 -1.03 -20.48
CA ALA A 14 20.70 -0.04 -19.39
C ALA A 14 20.26 1.37 -19.84
N LEU A 15 20.13 1.62 -21.14
CA LEU A 15 19.97 2.98 -21.69
C LEU A 15 18.50 3.44 -21.84
N VAL A 16 17.58 2.84 -21.05
CA VAL A 16 16.20 3.35 -20.89
C VAL A 16 15.91 3.67 -19.41
N ALA A 17 16.94 3.85 -18.59
CA ALA A 17 16.83 4.62 -17.35
C ALA A 17 16.80 6.12 -17.71
N SER A 18 15.63 6.54 -18.21
CA SER A 18 15.05 7.88 -18.27
C SER A 18 16.00 9.09 -18.42
N VAL A 19 15.85 9.78 -19.57
CA VAL A 19 16.31 11.16 -19.85
C VAL A 19 15.87 12.20 -18.79
N HIS A 20 15.09 11.81 -17.78
CA HIS A 20 14.61 12.70 -16.72
C HIS A 20 15.35 12.53 -15.39
N ALA A 21 15.82 11.32 -15.07
CA ALA A 21 16.74 11.15 -13.94
C ALA A 21 17.98 12.03 -14.13
N SER A 22 18.40 12.29 -15.38
CA SER A 22 19.52 13.18 -15.70
C SER A 22 19.31 14.65 -15.31
N GLU A 23 18.08 15.17 -15.22
CA GLU A 23 17.87 16.59 -14.87
C GLU A 23 18.22 16.87 -13.39
N TRP A 24 17.81 15.98 -12.50
CA TRP A 24 18.04 16.12 -11.06
C TRP A 24 19.33 15.46 -10.61
N ARG A 25 19.90 14.53 -11.39
CA ARG A 25 21.05 13.72 -10.97
C ARG A 25 22.24 14.55 -10.50
N GLU A 26 22.75 15.47 -11.31
CA GLU A 26 23.94 16.24 -10.93
C GLU A 26 23.71 17.09 -9.67
N LYS A 27 22.53 17.70 -9.55
CA LYS A 27 22.12 18.50 -8.38
C LYS A 27 21.94 17.63 -7.14
N ALA A 28 21.34 16.45 -7.29
CA ALA A 28 21.17 15.48 -6.22
C ALA A 28 22.50 14.90 -5.74
N GLU A 29 23.41 14.59 -6.67
CA GLU A 29 24.78 14.17 -6.36
C GLU A 29 25.57 15.28 -5.65
N ALA A 30 25.33 16.55 -6.00
CA ALA A 30 25.90 17.70 -5.30
C ALA A 30 25.32 17.92 -3.89
N GLU A 31 24.04 17.62 -3.67
CA GLU A 31 23.43 17.58 -2.32
C GLU A 31 23.99 16.42 -1.47
N GLY A 32 24.42 15.33 -2.10
CA GLY A 32 25.24 14.26 -1.51
C GLY A 32 24.55 13.38 -0.47
N LYS A 33 23.32 13.70 -0.04
CA LYS A 33 22.58 12.97 1.00
C LYS A 33 21.10 12.89 0.68
N LEU A 34 20.46 11.82 1.16
CA LEU A 34 19.01 11.66 1.16
C LEU A 34 18.55 11.05 2.49
N THR A 35 17.50 11.62 3.09
CA THR A 35 16.86 11.08 4.30
C THR A 35 15.40 10.73 4.02
N TRP A 36 15.10 9.43 4.04
CA TRP A 36 13.76 8.90 3.79
C TRP A 36 13.08 8.41 5.07
N TYR A 37 11.93 8.98 5.42
CA TYR A 37 11.09 8.50 6.51
C TYR A 37 10.09 7.47 5.98
N ALA A 38 10.06 6.28 6.56
CA ALA A 38 9.50 5.10 5.92
C ALA A 38 8.66 4.27 6.91
N SER A 39 7.36 4.06 6.64
CA SER A 39 6.52 3.21 7.51
C SER A 39 6.43 1.74 7.08
N LEU A 40 6.74 1.46 5.81
CA LEU A 40 6.92 0.11 5.28
C LEU A 40 7.97 -0.70 6.07
N GLY A 41 7.96 -2.02 5.86
CA GLY A 41 8.86 -2.94 6.56
C GLY A 41 10.33 -2.56 6.37
N ALA A 42 11.16 -2.74 7.41
CA ALA A 42 12.57 -2.34 7.33
C ALA A 42 13.36 -3.09 6.24
N THR A 43 13.03 -4.37 6.00
CA THR A 43 13.60 -5.16 4.90
C THR A 43 13.23 -4.56 3.54
N ASP A 44 11.98 -4.12 3.40
CA ASP A 44 11.46 -3.54 2.16
C ASP A 44 12.12 -2.19 1.88
N ALA A 45 12.17 -1.32 2.89
CA ALA A 45 12.86 -0.03 2.83
C ALA A 45 14.34 -0.20 2.49
N ARG A 46 15.03 -1.16 3.13
CA ARG A 46 16.44 -1.44 2.86
C ARG A 46 16.67 -1.88 1.41
N ARG A 47 15.87 -2.80 0.87
CA ARG A 47 16.00 -3.22 -0.53
C ARG A 47 15.83 -2.06 -1.51
N ILE A 48 14.88 -1.16 -1.25
CA ILE A 48 14.65 0.02 -2.09
C ILE A 48 15.85 0.97 -2.02
N ILE A 49 16.37 1.24 -0.81
CA ILE A 49 17.49 2.18 -0.66
C ILE A 49 18.80 1.61 -1.21
N ASP A 50 19.07 0.33 -1.02
CA ASP A 50 20.26 -0.32 -1.54
C ASP A 50 20.25 -0.26 -3.07
N ARG A 51 19.09 -0.56 -3.68
CA ARG A 51 18.92 -0.46 -5.14
C ARG A 51 19.08 0.97 -5.65
N PHE A 52 18.64 1.97 -4.89
CA PHE A 52 18.88 3.38 -5.22
C PHE A 52 20.37 3.72 -5.17
N LYS A 53 21.08 3.30 -4.12
CA LYS A 53 22.52 3.54 -3.94
C LYS A 53 23.38 2.86 -4.99
N GLU A 54 22.98 1.68 -5.47
CA GLU A 54 23.65 1.01 -6.60
C GLU A 54 23.62 1.87 -7.87
N ILE A 55 22.54 2.61 -8.10
CA ILE A 55 22.36 3.46 -9.29
C ILE A 55 22.97 4.85 -9.08
N TYR A 56 22.89 5.39 -7.85
CA TYR A 56 23.37 6.71 -7.48
C TYR A 56 24.37 6.65 -6.32
N PRO A 57 25.59 6.10 -6.54
CA PRO A 57 26.55 5.82 -5.47
C PRO A 57 27.14 7.08 -4.81
N LYS A 58 26.98 8.27 -5.40
CA LYS A 58 27.44 9.53 -4.82
C LYS A 58 26.48 10.13 -3.78
N ILE A 59 25.29 9.55 -3.61
CA ILE A 59 24.30 10.02 -2.65
C ILE A 59 24.31 9.07 -1.44
N ASP A 60 24.66 9.58 -0.27
CA ASP A 60 24.47 8.85 0.99
C ASP A 60 22.98 8.82 1.35
N ALA A 61 22.28 7.85 0.76
CA ALA A 61 20.87 7.63 1.04
C ALA A 61 20.69 6.79 2.31
N GLN A 62 19.90 7.33 3.23
CA GLN A 62 19.55 6.71 4.50
C GLN A 62 18.04 6.74 4.71
N PHE A 63 17.51 5.78 5.47
CA PHE A 63 16.12 5.80 5.89
C PHE A 63 15.98 5.70 7.40
N TYR A 64 14.94 6.35 7.93
CA TYR A 64 14.45 6.16 9.27
C TYR A 64 13.11 5.43 9.21
N ARG A 65 13.06 4.23 9.81
CA ARG A 65 11.85 3.42 9.83
C ARG A 65 11.14 3.52 11.18
N ALA A 66 9.85 3.87 11.15
CA ALA A 66 8.98 3.84 12.31
C ALA A 66 7.52 3.58 11.89
N GLY A 67 6.62 3.28 12.83
CA GLY A 67 5.18 3.16 12.51
C GLY A 67 4.60 4.51 12.07
N ASP A 68 3.50 4.51 11.32
CA ASP A 68 2.93 5.73 10.73
C ASP A 68 2.60 6.81 11.79
N ALA A 69 2.00 6.44 12.92
CA ALA A 69 1.72 7.35 14.03
C ALA A 69 3.00 8.01 14.57
N GLN A 70 4.03 7.20 14.81
CA GLN A 70 5.31 7.68 15.32
C GLN A 70 6.04 8.58 14.31
N LEU A 71 5.95 8.26 13.00
CA LEU A 71 6.48 9.13 11.95
C LEU A 71 5.76 10.47 11.92
N MET A 72 4.43 10.46 11.99
CA MET A 72 3.63 11.69 12.05
C MET A 72 4.01 12.54 13.26
N GLU A 73 4.05 11.96 14.47
CA GLU A 73 4.45 12.67 15.69
C GLU A 73 5.84 13.28 15.56
N ARG A 74 6.81 12.52 15.02
CA ARG A 74 8.18 13.00 14.78
C ARG A 74 8.20 14.15 13.80
N ILE A 75 7.57 14.02 12.63
CA ILE A 75 7.52 15.08 11.61
C ILE A 75 6.89 16.35 12.18
N LEU A 76 5.80 16.22 12.96
CA LEU A 76 5.14 17.37 13.58
C LEU A 76 6.02 18.02 14.67
N ALA A 77 6.76 17.23 15.44
CA ALA A 77 7.69 17.75 16.44
C ALA A 77 8.87 18.49 15.79
N GLU A 78 9.46 17.92 14.74
CA GLU A 78 10.52 18.55 13.94
C GLU A 78 10.03 19.88 13.33
N ALA A 79 8.86 19.88 12.69
CA ALA A 79 8.28 21.09 12.09
C ALA A 79 8.02 22.20 13.13
N ARG A 80 7.49 21.86 14.32
CA ARG A 80 7.31 22.83 15.42
C ARG A 80 8.63 23.41 15.92
N ALA A 81 9.69 22.60 15.92
CA ALA A 81 11.03 23.01 16.30
C ALA A 81 11.79 23.75 15.17
N GLY A 82 11.18 23.95 14.01
CA GLY A 82 11.83 24.54 12.83
C GLY A 82 12.92 23.66 12.21
N LYS A 83 12.92 22.36 12.51
CA LYS A 83 13.86 21.37 11.98
C LYS A 83 13.20 20.60 10.83
N PHE A 84 13.93 20.43 9.73
CA PHE A 84 13.44 19.73 8.54
C PHE A 84 14.50 18.72 8.12
N GLU A 85 14.55 17.57 8.80
CA GLU A 85 15.63 16.59 8.63
C GLU A 85 15.40 15.60 7.48
N TRP A 86 14.12 15.42 7.11
CA TRP A 86 13.66 14.45 6.13
C TRP A 86 13.38 15.09 4.77
N ASP A 87 13.67 14.33 3.72
CA ASP A 87 13.48 14.74 2.33
C ASP A 87 12.22 14.10 1.74
N ILE A 88 12.01 12.81 2.02
CA ILE A 88 10.90 12.00 1.53
C ILE A 88 10.20 11.30 2.69
N VAL A 89 8.89 11.16 2.62
CA VAL A 89 8.11 10.29 3.50
C VAL A 89 7.36 9.25 2.69
N SER A 90 7.31 8.01 3.16
CA SER A 90 6.38 6.98 2.70
C SER A 90 5.54 6.48 3.86
N THR A 91 4.22 6.59 3.72
CA THR A 91 3.24 6.36 4.78
C THR A 91 1.90 5.89 4.18
N THR A 92 0.90 5.57 4.99
CA THR A 92 -0.44 5.21 4.47
C THR A 92 -1.26 6.45 4.09
N GLY A 93 -2.32 6.24 3.29
CA GLY A 93 -3.17 7.32 2.78
C GLY A 93 -3.68 8.29 3.84
N PHE A 94 -4.11 7.81 5.01
CA PHE A 94 -4.58 8.66 6.12
C PHE A 94 -3.50 9.65 6.58
N TYR A 95 -2.28 9.19 6.80
CA TYR A 95 -1.20 10.03 7.29
C TYR A 95 -0.66 10.96 6.20
N ALA A 96 -0.59 10.50 4.94
CA ALA A 96 -0.23 11.35 3.82
C ALA A 96 -1.25 12.50 3.63
N HIS A 97 -2.56 12.21 3.74
CA HIS A 97 -3.60 13.25 3.73
C HIS A 97 -3.39 14.27 4.85
N ASN A 98 -3.09 13.82 6.07
CA ASN A 98 -2.84 14.71 7.20
C ASN A 98 -1.57 15.56 7.02
N LEU A 99 -0.50 15.03 6.42
CA LEU A 99 0.69 15.80 6.09
C LEU A 99 0.40 16.84 5.00
N LYS A 100 -0.33 16.47 3.95
CA LYS A 100 -0.79 17.39 2.89
C LYS A 100 -1.63 18.54 3.48
N LYS A 101 -2.63 18.22 4.30
CA LYS A 101 -3.52 19.21 4.95
C LYS A 101 -2.76 20.23 5.81
N ARG A 102 -1.61 19.83 6.36
CA ARG A 102 -0.73 20.69 7.17
C ARG A 102 0.34 21.43 6.34
N GLY A 103 0.33 21.30 5.02
CA GLY A 103 1.32 21.94 4.14
C GLY A 103 2.73 21.38 4.30
N LEU A 104 2.87 20.14 4.78
CA LEU A 104 4.18 19.50 5.02
C LEU A 104 4.69 18.72 3.79
N LEU A 105 3.86 18.59 2.75
CA LEU A 105 4.24 17.99 1.48
C LEU A 105 4.34 19.05 0.38
N ALA A 106 5.41 19.01 -0.41
CA ALA A 106 5.54 19.76 -1.65
C ALA A 106 4.88 19.01 -2.81
N ALA A 107 4.34 19.77 -3.76
CA ALA A 107 3.95 19.23 -5.05
C ALA A 107 5.20 18.86 -5.87
N TYR A 108 5.21 17.66 -6.44
CA TYR A 108 6.19 17.25 -7.43
C TYR A 108 5.55 16.31 -8.45
N ASP A 109 5.44 16.80 -9.69
CA ASP A 109 4.93 16.00 -10.81
C ASP A 109 6.08 15.24 -11.48
N SER A 110 6.52 14.16 -10.84
CA SER A 110 7.46 13.21 -11.42
C SER A 110 7.00 12.75 -12.83
N PRO A 111 7.89 12.68 -13.82
CA PRO A 111 7.58 12.20 -15.16
C PRO A 111 7.11 10.73 -15.19
N GLU A 112 7.39 9.96 -14.13
CA GLU A 112 6.93 8.59 -13.98
C GLU A 112 5.45 8.49 -13.58
N ARG A 113 4.83 9.59 -13.08
CA ARG A 113 3.42 9.62 -12.67
C ARG A 113 2.44 9.34 -13.80
N LYS A 114 2.83 9.56 -15.06
CA LYS A 114 1.99 9.19 -16.23
C LYS A 114 1.76 7.69 -16.33
N PHE A 115 2.63 6.87 -15.76
CA PHE A 115 2.52 5.42 -15.73
C PHE A 115 1.85 4.88 -14.46
N ILE A 116 1.45 5.75 -13.53
CA ILE A 116 0.76 5.33 -12.30
C ILE A 116 -0.75 5.33 -12.54
N ARG A 117 -1.43 4.23 -12.12
CA ARG A 117 -2.87 4.03 -12.28
C ARG A 117 -3.70 5.20 -11.75
N THR A 118 -4.84 5.45 -12.37
CA THR A 118 -5.85 6.40 -11.85
C THR A 118 -6.27 5.99 -10.43
N GLY A 119 -6.54 6.98 -9.57
CA GLY A 119 -6.86 6.75 -8.15
C GLY A 119 -5.64 6.53 -7.24
N HIS A 120 -4.46 6.27 -7.80
CA HIS A 120 -3.22 5.99 -7.03
C HIS A 120 -2.29 7.20 -6.93
N LYS A 121 -2.77 8.40 -7.29
CA LYS A 121 -1.98 9.63 -7.27
C LYS A 121 -2.84 10.83 -6.96
N ASP A 122 -2.26 11.78 -6.24
CA ASP A 122 -2.85 13.08 -5.99
C ASP A 122 -2.89 13.91 -7.27
N PRO A 123 -4.02 14.52 -7.67
CA PRO A 123 -4.05 15.40 -8.83
C PRO A 123 -3.14 16.63 -8.69
N GLN A 124 -2.88 17.11 -7.46
CA GLN A 124 -1.98 18.24 -7.21
C GLN A 124 -0.50 17.85 -7.10
N GLY A 125 -0.16 16.56 -7.26
CA GLY A 125 1.23 16.11 -7.22
C GLY A 125 1.86 16.06 -5.83
N THR A 126 1.09 16.20 -4.75
CA THR A 126 1.65 16.20 -3.38
C THR A 126 2.02 14.81 -2.88
N TRP A 127 1.40 13.77 -3.44
CA TRP A 127 1.73 12.38 -3.15
C TRP A 127 1.46 11.48 -4.36
N THR A 128 2.17 10.35 -4.40
CA THR A 128 1.98 9.26 -5.37
C THR A 128 2.10 7.92 -4.67
N SER A 129 1.15 7.01 -4.88
CA SER A 129 1.18 5.66 -4.32
C SER A 129 2.29 4.82 -4.94
N VAL A 130 3.00 4.09 -4.08
CA VAL A 130 4.12 3.21 -4.43
C VAL A 130 3.64 1.79 -4.69
N TYR A 131 2.80 1.29 -3.79
CA TYR A 131 2.17 -0.01 -3.84
C TYR A 131 0.82 0.04 -3.13
N THR A 132 -0.06 -0.89 -3.49
CA THR A 132 -1.42 -0.99 -2.93
C THR A 132 -1.64 -2.31 -2.24
N ASN A 133 -2.30 -2.30 -1.09
CA ASN A 133 -2.81 -3.52 -0.48
C ASN A 133 -4.32 -3.62 -0.77
N TYR A 134 -4.74 -4.64 -1.50
CA TYR A 134 -6.17 -4.87 -1.78
C TYR A 134 -6.77 -5.79 -0.72
N THR A 135 -7.91 -5.38 -0.14
CA THR A 135 -8.59 -6.20 0.86
C THR A 135 -9.55 -7.20 0.22
N VAL A 136 -9.42 -8.47 0.56
CA VAL A 136 -10.18 -9.58 -0.01
C VAL A 136 -10.86 -10.40 1.09
N LEU A 137 -11.72 -11.32 0.67
CA LEU A 137 -12.11 -12.45 1.50
C LEU A 137 -11.08 -13.57 1.28
N GLY A 138 -10.24 -13.83 2.28
CA GLY A 138 -9.41 -15.04 2.29
C GLY A 138 -10.11 -16.20 2.97
N TYR A 139 -9.80 -17.43 2.58
CA TYR A 139 -10.41 -18.62 3.17
C TYR A 139 -9.47 -19.83 3.15
N ASN A 140 -9.73 -20.77 4.05
CA ASN A 140 -9.05 -22.06 4.06
C ASN A 140 -9.69 -22.96 3.00
N SER A 141 -8.92 -23.36 1.98
CA SER A 141 -9.43 -24.11 0.83
C SER A 141 -9.78 -25.57 1.16
N ARG A 142 -9.46 -26.07 2.35
CA ARG A 142 -9.93 -27.37 2.85
C ARG A 142 -11.27 -27.27 3.57
N HIS A 143 -11.59 -26.11 4.15
CA HIS A 143 -12.80 -25.93 4.96
C HIS A 143 -13.94 -25.25 4.17
N VAL A 144 -13.60 -24.42 3.18
CA VAL A 144 -14.57 -23.78 2.29
C VAL A 144 -14.45 -24.41 0.90
N SER A 145 -15.48 -25.16 0.50
CA SER A 145 -15.55 -25.73 -0.85
C SER A 145 -15.74 -24.63 -1.90
N ARG A 146 -15.29 -24.89 -3.13
CA ARG A 146 -15.36 -23.93 -4.25
C ARG A 146 -16.79 -23.43 -4.52
N ASP A 147 -17.78 -24.30 -4.41
CA ASP A 147 -19.19 -23.96 -4.65
C ASP A 147 -19.78 -23.04 -3.57
N ASN A 148 -19.16 -23.04 -2.39
CA ASN A 148 -19.58 -22.24 -1.24
C ASN A 148 -18.85 -20.90 -1.14
N VAL A 149 -17.82 -20.66 -1.97
CA VAL A 149 -17.05 -19.40 -1.94
C VAL A 149 -17.99 -18.23 -2.28
N PRO A 150 -18.06 -17.18 -1.43
CA PRO A 150 -18.88 -16.01 -1.67
C PRO A 150 -18.48 -15.32 -2.98
N LYS A 151 -19.48 -14.87 -3.75
CA LYS A 151 -19.26 -14.10 -4.98
C LYS A 151 -19.52 -12.61 -4.77
N LEU A 152 -20.42 -12.30 -3.83
CA LEU A 152 -20.81 -10.94 -3.47
C LEU A 152 -20.70 -10.74 -1.95
N HIS A 153 -20.59 -9.48 -1.51
CA HIS A 153 -20.60 -9.17 -0.07
C HIS A 153 -21.85 -9.70 0.64
N SER A 154 -23.03 -9.68 -0.01
CA SER A 154 -24.28 -10.18 0.55
C SER A 154 -24.33 -11.69 0.79
N ASP A 155 -23.50 -12.49 0.11
CA ASP A 155 -23.42 -13.93 0.33
C ASP A 155 -22.93 -14.27 1.74
N LEU A 156 -22.16 -13.38 2.36
CA LEU A 156 -21.66 -13.52 3.73
C LEU A 156 -22.77 -13.43 4.78
N LEU A 157 -23.98 -12.99 4.40
CA LEU A 157 -25.13 -12.95 5.28
C LEU A 157 -25.90 -14.28 5.34
N LYS A 158 -25.53 -15.25 4.51
CA LYS A 158 -26.14 -16.59 4.53
C LYS A 158 -25.81 -17.31 5.84
N PRO A 159 -26.76 -18.08 6.42
CA PRO A 159 -26.58 -18.71 7.74
C PRO A 159 -25.32 -19.57 7.89
N MET A 160 -24.84 -20.16 6.79
CA MET A 160 -23.61 -20.97 6.79
C MET A 160 -22.35 -20.20 7.18
N TRP A 161 -22.34 -18.87 7.08
CA TRP A 161 -21.19 -18.03 7.43
C TRP A 161 -21.17 -17.59 8.90
N LYS A 162 -22.23 -17.92 9.66
CA LYS A 162 -22.32 -17.56 11.08
C LYS A 162 -21.19 -18.20 11.88
N GLY A 163 -20.40 -17.36 12.57
CA GLY A 163 -19.22 -17.75 13.34
C GLY A 163 -18.00 -18.15 12.50
N GLN A 164 -18.09 -18.15 11.18
CA GLN A 164 -17.05 -18.67 10.27
C GLN A 164 -16.08 -17.60 9.76
N VAL A 165 -16.42 -16.32 9.93
CA VAL A 165 -15.71 -15.19 9.34
C VAL A 165 -14.91 -14.44 10.41
N GLY A 166 -13.62 -14.28 10.19
CA GLY A 166 -12.79 -13.33 10.93
C GLY A 166 -12.86 -11.93 10.33
N ILE A 167 -12.81 -10.89 11.17
CA ILE A 167 -12.67 -9.49 10.73
C ILE A 167 -11.49 -8.87 11.46
N VAL A 168 -10.67 -8.11 10.73
CA VAL A 168 -9.57 -7.36 11.34
C VAL A 168 -10.13 -6.26 12.24
N GLN A 169 -9.77 -6.27 13.53
CA GLN A 169 -10.35 -5.38 14.55
C GLN A 169 -10.10 -3.88 14.29
N THR A 170 -9.09 -3.55 13.48
CA THR A 170 -8.73 -2.19 13.08
C THR A 170 -9.06 -1.88 11.61
N ALA A 171 -10.02 -2.61 11.03
CA ALA A 171 -10.47 -2.42 9.64
C ALA A 171 -11.34 -1.16 9.43
N TYR A 172 -11.02 -0.05 10.09
CA TYR A 172 -11.84 1.17 10.10
C TYR A 172 -11.94 1.83 8.72
N GLU A 173 -10.84 1.91 7.98
CA GLU A 173 -10.87 2.43 6.61
C GLU A 173 -11.68 1.52 5.67
N TRP A 174 -11.50 0.20 5.76
CA TRP A 174 -12.31 -0.75 4.99
C TRP A 174 -13.79 -0.54 5.29
N PHE A 175 -14.17 -0.46 6.57
CA PHE A 175 -15.54 -0.21 7.00
C PHE A 175 -16.09 1.09 6.38
N ALA A 176 -15.36 2.20 6.51
CA ALA A 176 -15.76 3.49 5.98
C ALA A 176 -15.89 3.51 4.46
N VAL A 177 -14.94 2.90 3.74
CA VAL A 177 -14.97 2.82 2.28
C VAL A 177 -16.12 1.93 1.80
N MET A 178 -16.42 0.83 2.50
CA MET A 178 -17.59 0.02 2.17
C MET A 178 -18.90 0.79 2.39
N LEU A 179 -19.01 1.60 3.46
CA LEU A 179 -20.17 2.49 3.65
C LEU A 179 -20.30 3.52 2.52
N GLN A 180 -19.19 4.10 2.07
CA GLN A 180 -19.17 5.02 0.94
C GLN A 180 -19.62 4.33 -0.35
N ALA A 181 -19.07 3.14 -0.63
CA ALA A 181 -19.31 2.42 -1.88
C ALA A 181 -20.73 1.83 -1.97
N MET A 182 -21.29 1.35 -0.85
CA MET A 182 -22.66 0.83 -0.79
C MET A 182 -23.73 1.94 -0.64
N GLY A 183 -23.30 3.16 -0.31
CA GLY A 183 -24.15 4.23 0.21
C GLY A 183 -24.35 4.09 1.72
N GLN A 184 -24.27 5.19 2.45
CA GLN A 184 -24.16 5.21 3.93
C GLN A 184 -25.22 4.37 4.65
N GLU A 185 -26.50 4.58 4.31
CA GLU A 185 -27.61 3.87 4.96
C GLU A 185 -27.58 2.36 4.67
N LYS A 186 -27.50 1.98 3.39
CA LYS A 186 -27.43 0.57 2.97
C LYS A 186 -26.20 -0.14 3.50
N GLY A 187 -25.06 0.54 3.51
CA GLY A 187 -23.82 0.03 4.07
C GLY A 187 -23.94 -0.23 5.57
N LEU A 188 -24.56 0.68 6.34
CA LEU A 188 -24.78 0.46 7.77
C LEU A 188 -25.73 -0.71 8.04
N VAL A 189 -26.79 -0.86 7.25
CA VAL A 189 -27.67 -2.04 7.31
C VAL A 189 -26.87 -3.31 7.05
N PHE A 190 -26.08 -3.35 5.96
CA PHE A 190 -25.22 -4.49 5.65
C PHE A 190 -24.26 -4.83 6.78
N MET A 191 -23.57 -3.84 7.35
CA MET A 191 -22.61 -4.06 8.45
C MET A 191 -23.27 -4.59 9.71
N ARG A 192 -24.50 -4.14 10.03
CA ARG A 192 -25.28 -4.67 11.15
C ARG A 192 -25.72 -6.12 10.90
N GLU A 193 -26.17 -6.46 9.70
CA GLU A 193 -26.49 -7.85 9.35
C GLU A 193 -25.25 -8.74 9.37
N LEU A 194 -24.10 -8.23 8.92
CA LEU A 194 -22.82 -8.94 9.00
C LEU A 194 -22.41 -9.18 10.46
N ALA A 195 -22.62 -8.22 11.36
CA ALA A 195 -22.35 -8.40 12.79
C ALA A 195 -23.22 -9.50 13.43
N LYS A 196 -24.46 -9.69 12.96
CA LYS A 196 -25.32 -10.82 13.39
C LYS A 196 -24.79 -12.19 12.97
N GLN A 197 -23.88 -12.24 11.99
CA GLN A 197 -23.12 -13.46 11.66
C GLN A 197 -22.04 -13.79 12.70
N GLN A 198 -21.91 -13.01 13.78
CA GLN A 198 -20.95 -13.24 14.87
C GLN A 198 -19.51 -13.42 14.36
N PRO A 199 -18.98 -12.45 13.59
CA PRO A 199 -17.62 -12.52 13.10
C PRO A 199 -16.62 -12.44 14.26
N GLN A 200 -15.49 -13.13 14.10
CA GLN A 200 -14.42 -13.16 15.09
C GLN A 200 -13.45 -12.00 14.86
N LEU A 201 -13.32 -11.09 15.82
CA LEU A 201 -12.35 -10.00 15.71
C LEU A 201 -10.92 -10.51 15.92
N ARG A 202 -10.02 -10.22 14.97
CA ARG A 202 -8.61 -10.62 15.03
C ARG A 202 -7.69 -9.41 14.90
N ASN A 203 -6.61 -9.42 15.69
CA ASN A 203 -5.67 -8.32 15.74
C ASN A 203 -4.60 -8.45 14.63
N GLY A 204 -4.85 -7.77 13.51
CA GLY A 204 -3.90 -7.66 12.41
C GLY A 204 -4.16 -8.60 11.23
N ARG A 205 -3.81 -8.11 10.04
CA ARG A 205 -4.07 -8.76 8.75
C ARG A 205 -3.18 -9.98 8.50
N THR A 206 -1.94 -9.94 8.96
CA THR A 206 -1.01 -11.07 8.87
C THR A 206 -1.45 -12.21 9.78
N LEU A 207 -1.80 -11.90 11.04
CA LEU A 207 -2.32 -12.89 11.99
C LEU A 207 -3.59 -13.55 11.46
N LEU A 208 -4.55 -12.77 10.96
CA LEU A 208 -5.78 -13.32 10.40
C LEU A 208 -5.49 -14.30 9.24
N ALA A 209 -4.58 -13.97 8.33
CA ALA A 209 -4.20 -14.87 7.24
C ALA A 209 -3.52 -16.16 7.75
N GLN A 210 -2.70 -16.08 8.79
CA GLN A 210 -2.07 -17.24 9.42
C GLN A 210 -3.08 -18.14 10.13
N LEU A 211 -4.04 -17.57 10.86
CA LEU A 211 -5.11 -18.33 11.51
C LEU A 211 -5.99 -19.05 10.48
N ILE A 212 -6.23 -18.41 9.33
CA ILE A 212 -6.94 -19.05 8.21
C ILE A 212 -6.12 -20.20 7.63
N ALA A 213 -4.82 -20.00 7.41
CA ALA A 213 -3.93 -21.07 6.96
C ALA A 213 -3.87 -22.26 7.92
N ALA A 214 -3.89 -22.00 9.23
CA ALA A 214 -3.93 -23.01 10.27
C ALA A 214 -5.31 -23.71 10.38
N GLY A 215 -6.36 -23.14 9.79
CA GLY A 215 -7.73 -23.66 9.88
C GLY A 215 -8.45 -23.31 11.18
N GLU A 216 -7.89 -22.43 12.02
CA GLU A 216 -8.53 -21.92 13.23
C GLU A 216 -9.69 -20.95 12.92
N VAL A 217 -9.64 -20.31 11.75
CA VAL A 217 -10.71 -19.46 11.21
C VAL A 217 -10.95 -19.85 9.76
N ASN A 218 -12.20 -20.11 9.36
CA ASN A 218 -12.49 -20.66 8.03
C ASN A 218 -12.36 -19.62 6.91
N SER A 219 -12.69 -18.37 7.19
CA SER A 219 -12.52 -17.25 6.26
C SER A 219 -12.27 -15.93 6.97
N GLY A 220 -11.81 -14.89 6.26
CA GLY A 220 -11.57 -13.59 6.85
C GLY A 220 -11.68 -12.43 5.88
N LEU A 221 -12.36 -11.38 6.34
CA LEU A 221 -12.54 -10.11 5.66
C LEU A 221 -11.47 -9.09 6.01
N ALA A 222 -11.36 -8.06 5.17
CA ALA A 222 -10.40 -6.96 5.31
C ALA A 222 -8.92 -7.44 5.37
N ALA A 223 -8.66 -8.66 4.91
CA ALA A 223 -7.33 -9.27 4.83
C ALA A 223 -6.69 -8.95 3.47
N TYR A 224 -5.36 -8.91 3.40
CA TYR A 224 -4.67 -8.53 2.18
C TYR A 224 -4.38 -9.72 1.27
N SER A 225 -4.67 -9.58 -0.03
CA SER A 225 -4.52 -10.65 -1.03
C SER A 225 -3.09 -11.20 -1.13
N GLN A 226 -2.06 -10.35 -1.03
CA GLN A 226 -0.66 -10.78 -1.09
C GLN A 226 -0.24 -11.69 0.07
N ASN A 227 -0.91 -11.60 1.23
CA ASN A 227 -0.63 -12.49 2.35
C ASN A 227 -1.05 -13.92 2.00
N PHE A 228 -2.22 -14.08 1.36
CA PHE A 228 -2.70 -15.39 0.91
C PHE A 228 -1.89 -15.94 -0.25
N GLU A 229 -1.45 -15.11 -1.20
CA GLU A 229 -0.53 -15.56 -2.27
C GLU A 229 0.82 -16.02 -1.71
N THR A 230 1.34 -15.33 -0.69
CA THR A 230 2.56 -15.77 0.01
C THR A 230 2.34 -17.12 0.71
N LEU A 231 1.30 -17.24 1.52
CA LEU A 231 0.98 -18.48 2.24
C LEU A 231 0.72 -19.66 1.29
N LYS A 232 -0.01 -19.43 0.19
CA LYS A 232 -0.27 -20.46 -0.83
C LYS A 232 1.02 -20.94 -1.48
N ARG A 233 1.94 -20.03 -1.79
CA ARG A 233 3.27 -20.37 -2.34
C ARG A 233 4.08 -21.21 -1.35
N ASP A 234 3.93 -20.95 -0.05
CA ASP A 234 4.57 -21.70 1.03
C ASP A 234 3.82 -23.03 1.33
N GLY A 235 2.81 -23.40 0.53
CA GLY A 235 2.09 -24.68 0.61
C GLY A 235 0.88 -24.69 1.54
N ALA A 236 0.50 -23.56 2.13
CA ALA A 236 -0.67 -23.47 3.00
C ALA A 236 -1.98 -23.67 2.20
N PRO A 237 -2.99 -24.34 2.78
CA PRO A 237 -4.28 -24.58 2.13
C PRO A 237 -5.17 -23.34 2.18
N VAL A 238 -4.75 -22.25 1.55
CA VAL A 238 -5.49 -21.00 1.52
C VAL A 238 -5.76 -20.52 0.10
N ASP A 239 -6.85 -19.81 -0.07
CA ASP A 239 -7.15 -19.05 -1.27
C ASP A 239 -7.89 -17.76 -0.89
N TRP A 240 -8.20 -16.93 -1.87
CA TRP A 240 -8.93 -15.70 -1.68
C TRP A 240 -9.81 -15.37 -2.89
N VAL A 241 -10.88 -14.62 -2.63
CA VAL A 241 -11.78 -14.07 -3.66
C VAL A 241 -11.93 -12.56 -3.44
N PRO A 242 -11.83 -11.74 -4.50
CA PRO A 242 -12.20 -10.33 -4.41
C PRO A 242 -13.73 -10.24 -4.38
N LEU A 243 -14.29 -9.60 -3.35
CA LEU A 243 -15.72 -9.28 -3.31
C LEU A 243 -15.89 -7.84 -3.77
N ASP A 244 -16.60 -7.64 -4.88
CA ASP A 244 -16.75 -6.31 -5.46
C ASP A 244 -17.73 -5.43 -4.68
N PRO A 245 -17.39 -4.16 -4.40
CA PRO A 245 -16.11 -3.50 -4.69
C PRO A 245 -15.01 -3.84 -3.65
N VAL A 246 -13.75 -3.71 -4.06
CA VAL A 246 -12.56 -4.04 -3.26
C VAL A 246 -11.87 -2.77 -2.74
N TYR A 247 -11.70 -2.65 -1.42
CA TYR A 247 -10.94 -1.54 -0.85
C TYR A 247 -9.44 -1.66 -1.16
N ALA A 248 -8.91 -0.58 -1.74
CA ALA A 248 -7.52 -0.38 -2.12
C ALA A 248 -6.82 0.53 -1.10
N ASN A 249 -5.99 -0.07 -0.23
CA ASN A 249 -5.21 0.65 0.76
C ASN A 249 -3.89 1.13 0.15
N LEU A 250 -3.82 2.42 -0.15
CA LEU A 250 -2.67 3.06 -0.79
C LEU A 250 -1.52 3.29 0.18
N ASN A 251 -0.28 3.17 -0.31
CA ASN A 251 0.95 3.48 0.41
C ASN A 251 1.73 4.56 -0.33
N PRO A 252 1.30 5.83 -0.22
CA PRO A 252 1.94 6.96 -0.84
C PRO A 252 3.34 7.28 -0.35
N LEU A 253 4.10 7.89 -1.26
CA LEU A 253 5.28 8.66 -0.97
C LEU A 253 5.03 10.15 -1.27
N GLY A 254 5.73 11.05 -0.57
CA GLY A 254 5.64 12.50 -0.79
C GLY A 254 6.96 13.22 -0.48
N LEU A 255 7.18 14.36 -1.16
CA LEU A 255 8.33 15.23 -0.96
C LEU A 255 8.07 16.18 0.21
N SER A 256 9.04 16.38 1.10
CA SER A 256 8.93 17.39 2.16
C SER A 256 8.79 18.79 1.57
N ALA A 257 7.85 19.58 2.07
CA ALA A 257 7.68 20.99 1.68
C ALA A 257 8.92 21.85 1.96
N LYS A 258 9.76 21.40 2.90
CA LYS A 258 11.03 22.04 3.29
C LYS A 258 12.19 21.05 3.22
N ALA A 259 12.19 20.18 2.21
CA ALA A 259 13.25 19.19 2.01
C ALA A 259 14.63 19.88 1.99
N PRO A 260 15.55 19.55 2.91
CA PRO A 260 16.90 20.11 2.90
C PRO A 260 17.73 19.62 1.68
N ARG A 261 17.37 18.47 1.09
CA ARG A 261 17.97 17.90 -0.13
C ARG A 261 16.86 17.62 -1.14
N ALA A 262 16.27 18.69 -1.67
CA ALA A 262 15.08 18.61 -2.52
C ALA A 262 15.35 17.89 -3.85
N ASN A 263 16.54 18.02 -4.44
CA ASN A 263 16.87 17.37 -5.70
C ASN A 263 17.10 15.86 -5.53
N ALA A 264 17.79 15.46 -4.46
CA ALA A 264 17.92 14.06 -4.07
C ALA A 264 16.55 13.43 -3.75
N GLY A 265 15.67 14.18 -3.09
CA GLY A 265 14.28 13.79 -2.88
C GLY A 265 13.57 13.50 -4.21
N LYS A 266 13.53 14.47 -5.13
CA LYS A 266 12.92 14.31 -6.46
C LYS A 266 13.48 13.11 -7.23
N LEU A 267 14.80 12.96 -7.25
CA LEU A 267 15.47 11.83 -7.89
C LEU A 267 15.05 10.48 -7.28
N PHE A 268 14.88 10.43 -5.95
CA PHE A 268 14.38 9.24 -5.27
C PHE A 268 12.93 8.94 -5.62
N ILE A 269 12.07 9.96 -5.72
CA ILE A 269 10.69 9.81 -6.19
C ILE A 269 10.67 9.21 -7.60
N ASP A 270 11.44 9.78 -8.52
CA ASP A 270 11.56 9.29 -9.89
C ASP A 270 12.04 7.83 -9.91
N PHE A 271 13.06 7.50 -9.12
CA PHE A 271 13.54 6.13 -9.00
C PHE A 271 12.45 5.16 -8.50
N VAL A 272 11.78 5.48 -7.38
CA VAL A 272 10.77 4.59 -6.78
C VAL A 272 9.57 4.37 -7.70
N LEU A 273 9.17 5.39 -8.46
CA LEU A 273 8.07 5.33 -9.42
C LEU A 273 8.48 4.75 -10.78
N SER A 274 9.77 4.75 -11.12
CA SER A 274 10.28 4.16 -12.35
C SER A 274 9.97 2.67 -12.47
N LYS A 275 10.07 2.13 -13.68
CA LYS A 275 9.95 0.68 -13.91
C LYS A 275 10.92 -0.11 -13.02
N THR A 276 12.17 0.34 -12.88
CA THR A 276 13.19 -0.32 -12.04
C THR A 276 12.81 -0.32 -10.55
N GLY A 277 12.33 0.81 -10.04
CA GLY A 277 11.85 0.91 -8.65
C GLY A 277 10.65 0.00 -8.40
N GLN A 278 9.69 -0.01 -9.33
CA GLN A 278 8.48 -0.82 -9.24
C GLN A 278 8.75 -2.31 -9.38
N GLU A 279 9.74 -2.73 -10.17
CA GLU A 279 10.22 -4.13 -10.17
C GLU A 279 10.90 -4.51 -8.84
N THR A 280 11.59 -3.56 -8.19
CA THR A 280 12.18 -3.77 -6.86
C THR A 280 11.08 -3.98 -5.80
N ILE A 281 9.96 -3.25 -5.92
CA ILE A 281 8.77 -3.41 -5.09
C ILE A 281 8.07 -4.75 -5.39
N ARG A 282 7.92 -5.11 -6.65
CA ARG A 282 7.35 -6.39 -7.09
C ARG A 282 8.15 -7.58 -6.55
N ALA A 283 9.49 -7.52 -6.57
CA ALA A 283 10.37 -8.56 -6.02
C ALA A 283 10.19 -8.77 -4.50
N GLN A 284 9.60 -7.80 -3.81
CA GLN A 284 9.22 -7.88 -2.39
C GLN A 284 7.80 -8.43 -2.20
N ARG A 285 7.18 -8.97 -3.25
CA ARG A 285 5.80 -9.52 -3.23
C ARG A 285 4.73 -8.47 -2.90
N ARG A 286 5.05 -7.19 -3.11
CA ARG A 286 4.09 -6.09 -3.06
C ARG A 286 3.35 -5.98 -4.39
N VAL A 287 2.23 -5.26 -4.40
CA VAL A 287 1.44 -5.00 -5.60
C VAL A 287 1.82 -3.62 -6.15
N PRO A 288 2.60 -3.54 -7.25
CA PRO A 288 3.05 -2.28 -7.79
C PRO A 288 1.88 -1.48 -8.39
N ASP A 289 1.96 -0.16 -8.29
CA ASP A 289 0.91 0.77 -8.76
C ASP A 289 1.12 1.26 -10.19
N ARG A 290 2.29 0.95 -10.75
CA ARG A 290 2.64 1.26 -12.14
C ARG A 290 1.94 0.33 -13.13
N ILE A 291 1.40 0.87 -14.21
CA ILE A 291 0.55 0.15 -15.17
C ILE A 291 1.30 -0.94 -15.96
N ASP A 292 2.58 -0.74 -16.22
CA ASP A 292 3.45 -1.62 -17.02
C ASP A 292 4.35 -2.53 -16.16
N VAL A 293 4.10 -2.60 -14.84
CA VAL A 293 4.72 -3.55 -13.90
C VAL A 293 3.59 -4.28 -13.17
N LEU A 294 3.21 -5.44 -13.69
CA LEU A 294 2.12 -6.23 -13.12
C LEU A 294 2.59 -6.95 -11.83
N PRO A 295 1.74 -7.06 -10.80
CA PRO A 295 2.05 -7.90 -9.65
C PRO A 295 2.17 -9.37 -10.07
N ASP A 296 2.77 -10.17 -9.18
CA ASP A 296 2.88 -11.62 -9.36
C ASP A 296 2.11 -12.37 -8.26
N PRO A 297 0.94 -12.96 -8.56
CA PRO A 297 0.29 -13.05 -9.88
C PRO A 297 -0.47 -11.76 -10.30
N PRO A 298 -0.74 -11.55 -11.61
CA PRO A 298 -1.44 -10.35 -12.10
C PRO A 298 -2.83 -10.10 -11.50
N LYS A 299 -3.54 -11.17 -11.12
CA LYS A 299 -4.86 -11.10 -10.48
C LYS A 299 -4.88 -10.30 -9.17
N LEU A 300 -3.72 -10.08 -8.52
CA LEU A 300 -3.62 -9.27 -7.32
C LEU A 300 -4.13 -7.82 -7.50
N ALA A 301 -4.18 -7.31 -8.73
CA ALA A 301 -4.62 -5.96 -9.05
C ALA A 301 -5.68 -5.90 -10.18
N GLN A 302 -6.32 -7.02 -10.53
CA GLN A 302 -7.19 -7.13 -11.69
C GLN A 302 -8.43 -7.98 -11.39
N GLY A 303 -9.50 -7.78 -12.17
CA GLY A 303 -10.73 -8.57 -12.06
C GLY A 303 -11.69 -8.11 -10.97
N PHE A 304 -11.55 -6.87 -10.49
CA PHE A 304 -12.42 -6.26 -9.49
C PHE A 304 -12.42 -4.73 -9.62
N THR A 305 -13.44 -4.09 -9.05
CA THR A 305 -13.55 -2.62 -8.95
C THR A 305 -12.86 -2.14 -7.67
N ALA A 306 -11.70 -1.50 -7.83
CA ALA A 306 -10.99 -0.88 -6.71
C ALA A 306 -11.68 0.41 -6.24
N VAL A 307 -11.94 0.50 -4.93
CA VAL A 307 -12.45 1.71 -4.27
C VAL A 307 -11.43 2.24 -3.27
N PHE A 308 -11.28 3.56 -3.22
CA PHE A 308 -10.25 4.25 -2.45
C PHE A 308 -10.90 5.06 -1.33
N THR A 309 -10.14 5.33 -0.27
CA THR A 309 -10.59 6.20 0.81
C THR A 309 -10.73 7.64 0.31
N ALA A 310 -11.93 8.21 0.37
CA ALA A 310 -12.16 9.62 0.08
C ALA A 310 -11.59 10.51 1.21
N GLU A 311 -11.23 11.76 0.88
CA GLU A 311 -10.68 12.69 1.88
C GLU A 311 -11.62 12.89 3.08
N GLN A 312 -12.93 12.96 2.86
CA GLN A 312 -13.93 13.10 3.93
C GLN A 312 -13.90 11.93 4.93
N VAL A 313 -13.45 10.74 4.51
CA VAL A 313 -13.27 9.61 5.43
C VAL A 313 -12.12 9.87 6.38
N TYR A 314 -11.01 10.42 5.89
CA TYR A 314 -9.88 10.79 6.75
C TYR A 314 -10.25 11.93 7.71
N GLU A 315 -11.05 12.90 7.26
CA GLU A 315 -11.49 14.02 8.11
C GLU A 315 -12.47 13.59 9.21
N ASN A 316 -13.23 12.53 8.98
CA ASN A 316 -14.22 11.99 9.92
C ASN A 316 -13.79 10.63 10.48
N PHE A 317 -12.49 10.33 10.53
CA PHE A 317 -12.00 8.99 10.83
C PHE A 317 -12.51 8.43 12.17
N ASP A 318 -12.50 9.24 13.22
CA ASP A 318 -12.98 8.86 14.57
C ASP A 318 -14.44 8.44 14.59
N ARG A 319 -15.28 9.02 13.72
CA ARG A 319 -16.69 8.63 13.57
C ARG A 319 -16.77 7.17 13.10
N TYR A 320 -15.99 6.80 12.10
CA TYR A 320 -15.99 5.44 11.56
C TYR A 320 -15.38 4.43 12.54
N VAL A 321 -14.37 4.83 13.31
CA VAL A 321 -13.84 4.01 14.42
C VAL A 321 -14.94 3.69 15.42
N LYS A 322 -15.67 4.71 15.91
CA LYS A 322 -16.78 4.53 16.85
C LYS A 322 -17.88 3.64 16.28
N GLN A 323 -18.32 3.91 15.05
CA GLN A 323 -19.35 3.10 14.39
C GLN A 323 -18.94 1.64 14.21
N PHE A 324 -17.70 1.37 13.81
CA PHE A 324 -17.19 0.01 13.72
C PHE A 324 -17.22 -0.70 15.08
N GLN A 325 -16.71 -0.04 16.13
CA GLN A 325 -16.68 -0.59 17.49
C GLN A 325 -18.09 -0.82 18.04
N GLU A 326 -19.03 0.07 17.77
CA GLU A 326 -20.44 -0.09 18.17
C GLU A 326 -21.12 -1.29 17.50
N ILE A 327 -20.77 -1.57 16.24
CA ILE A 327 -21.38 -2.65 15.44
C ILE A 327 -20.72 -4.00 15.71
N PHE A 328 -19.38 -4.06 15.72
CA PHE A 328 -18.64 -5.32 15.81
C PHE A 328 -18.00 -5.60 17.18
N GLY A 329 -17.77 -4.57 18.00
CA GLY A 329 -17.05 -4.70 19.27
C GLY A 329 -17.89 -5.17 20.46
N LYS A 330 -19.20 -5.37 20.29
CA LYS A 330 -20.15 -5.70 21.37
C LYS A 330 -20.44 -7.20 21.53
N ASN A 331 -19.61 -8.09 20.99
CA ASN A 331 -19.82 -9.54 21.07
C ASN A 331 -18.90 -10.20 22.08
#